data_AF-A0A261KVN2-F1
#
_entry.id   AF-A0A261KVN2-F1
#
_cell.length_a   1.000
_cell.length_b   1.000
_cell.length_c   1.000
_cell.angle_alpha   90.00
_cell.angle_beta   90.00
_cell.angle_gamma   90.00
#
_symmetry.space_group_name_H-M   'P 1'
#
loop_
_entity.id
_entity.type
_entity.pdbx_description
1 polymer ?
#
loop_
_entity_poly.entity_id
_entity_poly.type
_entity_poly.pdbx_seq_one_letter_code
_entity_poly.pdbx_strand_id
1 'polypeptide(L)'
;CINAANDYIYIDDKTDIDLLERNGDNQTEFIKLNHPEREIELEETQQIASICLDEFAKLPLESQKLIQLYYGLEISQTEMKEIFGLQQYQISRKIKRSEKKLLEALGKWSQANLEITPNEEIIKEQNQALKEYLKPYFKQHFEAALEQKLGENNQEKILILRLYYGEKLKLETVAEKLKVSSQTITQEIEIVKQNLEIFLQEWIKEKMDISLSNSRNKRIVSFVEEWLKEEAPYAIWN
;
A
#
# COMPACT_ATOMS: atom_id res chain seq x y z
N CYS A 1 0.35 -25.13 1.95
CA CYS A 1 0.89 -24.40 3.11
C CYS A 1 0.74 -22.91 2.85
N ILE A 2 -0.39 -22.33 3.24
CA ILE A 2 -0.66 -20.89 3.17
C ILE A 2 -1.10 -20.55 4.58
N ASN A 3 -0.19 -20.02 5.37
CA ASN A 3 -0.42 -19.45 6.70
C ASN A 3 0.73 -18.47 6.94
N ALA A 4 0.39 -17.31 7.53
CA ALA A 4 1.21 -16.12 7.80
C ALA A 4 1.17 -15.02 6.71
N ALA A 5 0.05 -14.28 6.67
CA ALA A 5 0.01 -12.90 6.13
C ALA A 5 -1.21 -12.11 6.65
N ASN A 6 -1.74 -12.42 7.84
CA ASN A 6 -2.96 -11.77 8.38
C ASN A 6 -2.72 -10.77 9.51
N ASP A 7 -1.48 -10.47 9.87
CA ASP A 7 -1.18 -9.46 10.89
C ASP A 7 -0.37 -8.35 10.25
N TYR A 8 -1.00 -7.25 9.84
CA TYR A 8 -0.45 -5.88 9.80
C TYR A 8 -1.55 -4.93 9.31
N ILE A 9 -2.37 -4.41 10.23
CA ILE A 9 -3.17 -3.20 10.01
C ILE A 9 -2.50 -2.09 10.83
N TYR A 10 -1.92 -1.13 10.11
CA TYR A 10 -1.37 0.11 10.66
C TYR A 10 -2.51 1.08 10.96
N ILE A 11 -2.56 1.59 12.19
CA ILE A 11 -3.55 2.55 12.68
C ILE A 11 -2.90 3.94 12.61
N ASP A 12 -3.49 4.88 11.85
CA ASP A 12 -3.14 6.30 11.89
C ASP A 12 -3.82 6.95 13.11
N ASP A 13 -3.06 7.10 14.20
CA ASP A 13 -3.47 7.85 15.39
C ASP A 13 -3.34 9.35 15.11
N LYS A 14 -4.44 9.97 14.68
CA LYS A 14 -4.67 11.41 14.85
C LYS A 14 -5.93 11.64 15.69
N THR A 15 -5.74 11.53 17.00
CA THR A 15 -6.64 12.10 18.00
C THR A 15 -6.65 13.61 17.91
N ASP A 16 -7.72 14.19 17.35
CA ASP A 16 -8.19 15.52 17.76
C ASP A 16 -9.03 15.35 19.04
N ILE A 17 -8.43 15.69 20.19
CA ILE A 17 -9.13 15.79 21.47
C ILE A 17 -9.69 17.21 21.56
N ASP A 18 -10.98 17.37 21.31
CA ASP A 18 -11.68 18.62 21.62
C ASP A 18 -11.88 18.70 23.14
N LEU A 19 -11.11 19.58 23.78
CA LEU A 19 -11.16 19.85 25.22
C LEU A 19 -12.27 20.86 25.51
N LEU A 20 -13.41 20.41 26.03
CA LEU A 20 -14.37 21.29 26.70
C LEU A 20 -14.10 21.32 28.21
N GLU A 21 -13.79 22.51 28.71
CA GLU A 21 -13.48 22.79 30.11
C GLU A 21 -14.66 22.53 31.06
N ARG A 22 -14.28 21.98 32.22
CA ARG A 22 -15.11 21.61 33.37
C ARG A 22 -15.93 22.78 33.94
N ASN A 23 -17.11 22.44 34.44
CA ASN A 23 -17.60 22.97 35.71
C ASN A 23 -18.17 21.83 36.57
N GLY A 24 -17.61 21.69 37.79
CA GLY A 24 -18.32 21.19 38.98
C GLY A 24 -18.37 19.68 39.23
N ASP A 25 -17.65 19.24 40.25
CA ASP A 25 -17.80 18.02 41.07
C ASP A 25 -18.96 17.07 40.75
N ASN A 26 -18.63 15.89 40.22
CA ASN A 26 -18.88 14.56 40.82
C ASN A 26 -18.62 13.47 39.75
N GLN A 27 -17.79 12.47 40.11
CA GLN A 27 -17.59 11.18 39.43
C GLN A 27 -17.68 11.20 37.89
N THR A 28 -16.55 11.46 37.22
CA THR A 28 -16.43 11.20 35.78
C THR A 28 -16.34 9.70 35.54
N GLU A 29 -17.49 9.07 35.38
CA GLU A 29 -17.62 7.80 34.68
C GLU A 29 -17.08 8.03 33.26
N PHE A 30 -15.99 7.36 32.90
CA PHE A 30 -15.47 7.37 31.53
C PHE A 30 -16.47 6.64 30.65
N ILE A 31 -17.45 7.37 30.12
CA ILE A 31 -18.23 6.90 28.99
C ILE A 31 -17.26 6.88 27.81
N LYS A 32 -16.64 5.72 27.56
CA LYS A 32 -16.13 5.40 26.22
C LYS A 32 -17.33 5.52 25.29
N LEU A 33 -17.44 6.66 24.62
CA LEU A 33 -18.19 6.75 23.37
C LEU A 33 -17.40 5.98 22.31
N ASN A 34 -17.36 4.65 22.46
CA ASN A 34 -17.16 3.76 21.34
C ASN A 34 -18.44 3.88 20.53
N HIS A 35 -18.37 4.54 19.37
CA HIS A 35 -19.50 4.64 18.48
C HIS A 35 -19.70 3.24 17.85
N PRO A 36 -20.79 2.51 18.18
CA PRO A 36 -21.03 1.18 17.63
C PRO A 36 -21.11 1.20 16.10
N GLU A 37 -21.48 2.34 15.52
CA GLU A 37 -21.51 2.59 14.07
C GLU A 37 -20.14 2.42 13.40
N ARG A 38 -19.04 2.81 14.06
CA ARG A 38 -17.67 2.67 13.52
C ARG A 38 -17.16 1.24 13.55
N GLU A 39 -17.56 0.45 14.55
CA GLU A 39 -17.21 -0.97 14.63
C GLU A 39 -17.96 -1.78 13.55
N ILE A 40 -19.24 -1.47 13.32
CA ILE A 40 -20.05 -2.10 12.26
C ILE A 40 -19.49 -1.78 10.86
N GLU A 41 -19.18 -0.51 10.59
CA GLU A 41 -18.64 -0.08 9.29
C GLU A 41 -17.26 -0.71 8.99
N LEU A 42 -16.45 -0.95 10.03
CA LEU A 42 -15.17 -1.64 9.91
C LEU A 42 -15.34 -3.13 9.61
N GLU A 43 -16.23 -3.83 10.31
CA GLU A 43 -16.51 -5.25 10.08
C GLU A 43 -17.08 -5.50 8.67
N GLU A 44 -17.98 -4.63 8.20
CA GLU A 44 -18.53 -4.70 6.84
C GLU A 44 -17.44 -4.49 5.78
N THR A 45 -16.56 -3.51 5.98
CA THR A 45 -15.44 -3.24 5.07
C THR A 45 -14.47 -4.42 4.99
N GLN A 46 -14.19 -5.08 6.12
CA GLN A 46 -13.33 -6.28 6.18
C GLN A 46 -13.96 -7.48 5.47
N GLN A 47 -15.29 -7.65 5.56
CA GLN A 47 -15.98 -8.73 4.85
C GLN A 47 -15.97 -8.49 3.33
N ILE A 48 -16.27 -7.26 2.90
CA ILE A 48 -16.20 -6.83 1.49
C ILE A 48 -14.81 -7.10 0.91
N ALA A 49 -13.77 -6.70 1.65
CA ALA A 49 -12.38 -6.96 1.36
C ALA A 49 -12.10 -8.45 1.17
N SER A 50 -12.46 -9.28 2.15
CA SER A 50 -12.23 -10.73 2.11
C SER A 50 -12.84 -11.38 0.87
N ILE A 51 -14.06 -11.01 0.51
CA ILE A 51 -14.75 -11.56 -0.67
C ILE A 51 -14.04 -11.18 -1.96
N CYS A 52 -13.59 -9.92 -2.05
CA CYS A 52 -12.86 -9.45 -3.21
C CYS A 52 -11.52 -10.18 -3.35
N LEU A 53 -10.83 -10.44 -2.25
CA LEU A 53 -9.56 -11.18 -2.25
C LEU A 53 -9.74 -12.67 -2.56
N ASP A 54 -10.81 -13.29 -2.06
CA ASP A 54 -11.16 -14.66 -2.39
C ASP A 54 -11.49 -14.82 -3.88
N GLU A 55 -12.24 -13.87 -4.46
CA GLU A 55 -12.54 -13.90 -5.88
C GLU A 55 -11.30 -13.55 -6.73
N PHE A 56 -10.45 -12.64 -6.25
CA PHE A 56 -9.18 -12.33 -6.85
C PHE A 56 -8.28 -13.58 -6.96
N ALA A 57 -8.22 -14.40 -5.90
CA ALA A 57 -7.45 -15.64 -5.89
C ALA A 57 -7.93 -16.68 -6.93
N LYS A 58 -9.18 -16.58 -7.40
CA LYS A 58 -9.75 -17.45 -8.46
C LYS A 58 -9.50 -16.91 -9.87
N LEU A 59 -9.01 -15.67 -10.02
CA LEU A 59 -8.67 -15.13 -11.34
C LEU A 59 -7.51 -15.92 -11.95
N PRO A 60 -7.39 -15.96 -13.30
CA PRO A 60 -6.20 -16.50 -13.94
C PRO A 60 -4.93 -15.82 -13.42
N LEU A 61 -3.84 -16.56 -13.26
CA LEU A 61 -2.61 -16.05 -12.66
C LEU A 61 -2.09 -14.78 -13.37
N GLU A 62 -2.16 -14.71 -14.70
CA GLU A 62 -1.79 -13.51 -15.46
C GLU A 62 -2.68 -12.29 -15.10
N SER A 63 -3.99 -12.51 -14.90
CA SER A 63 -4.91 -11.46 -14.46
C SER A 63 -4.62 -10.98 -13.04
N GLN A 64 -4.22 -11.89 -12.14
CA GLN A 64 -3.80 -11.53 -10.79
C GLN A 64 -2.54 -10.66 -10.82
N LYS A 65 -1.55 -11.04 -11.64
CA LYS A 65 -0.31 -10.29 -11.85
C LYS A 65 -0.59 -8.89 -12.39
N LEU A 66 -1.44 -8.78 -13.42
CA LEU A 66 -1.83 -7.49 -14.01
C LEU A 66 -2.48 -6.55 -12.99
N ILE A 67 -3.43 -7.05 -12.19
CA ILE A 67 -4.13 -6.24 -11.18
C ILE A 67 -3.17 -5.77 -10.08
N GLN A 68 -2.28 -6.65 -9.59
CA GLN A 68 -1.27 -6.28 -8.60
C GLN A 68 -0.34 -5.17 -9.11
N LEU A 69 0.20 -5.31 -10.33
CA LEU A 69 1.08 -4.30 -10.90
C LEU A 69 0.34 -2.98 -11.22
N TYR A 70 -0.94 -3.05 -11.60
CA TYR A 70 -1.74 -1.88 -11.97
C TYR A 70 -2.18 -1.07 -10.74
N TYR A 71 -2.60 -1.74 -9.67
CA TYR A 71 -3.11 -1.08 -8.47
C TYR A 71 -2.03 -0.82 -7.43
N GLY A 72 -1.08 -1.74 -7.24
CA GLY A 72 -0.06 -1.59 -6.20
C GLY A 72 1.16 -0.79 -6.62
N LEU A 73 1.61 -0.96 -7.87
CA LEU A 73 2.74 -0.20 -8.41
C LEU A 73 2.31 0.87 -9.42
N GLU A 74 1.04 0.98 -9.77
CA GLU A 74 0.55 1.93 -10.79
C GLU A 74 1.30 1.86 -12.13
N ILE A 75 1.80 0.67 -12.51
CA ILE A 75 2.43 0.49 -13.82
C ILE A 75 1.39 0.74 -14.91
N SER A 76 1.71 1.63 -15.85
CA SER A 76 0.77 2.02 -16.89
C SER A 76 0.48 0.86 -17.86
N GLN A 77 -0.69 0.90 -18.50
CA GLN A 77 -1.04 -0.10 -19.52
C GLN A 77 -0.06 -0.11 -20.70
N THR A 78 0.63 1.00 -20.95
CA THR A 78 1.67 1.14 -21.96
C THR A 78 2.94 0.38 -21.56
N GLU A 79 3.37 0.50 -20.31
CA GLU A 79 4.53 -0.23 -19.78
C GLU A 79 4.22 -1.73 -19.67
N MET A 80 3.00 -2.09 -19.27
CA MET A 80 2.54 -3.48 -19.22
C MET A 80 2.57 -4.18 -20.58
N LYS A 81 2.49 -3.46 -21.70
CA LYS A 81 2.60 -4.07 -23.03
C LYS A 81 3.94 -4.79 -23.20
N GLU A 82 5.02 -4.17 -22.73
CA GLU A 82 6.37 -4.74 -22.83
C GLU A 82 6.53 -5.91 -21.86
N ILE A 83 5.99 -5.77 -20.66
CA ILE A 83 6.07 -6.79 -19.60
C ILE A 83 5.35 -8.09 -20.00
N PHE A 84 4.14 -7.97 -20.54
CA PHE A 84 3.27 -9.13 -20.83
C PHE A 84 3.28 -9.55 -22.31
N GLY A 85 3.92 -8.79 -23.21
CA GLY A 85 3.87 -9.06 -24.65
C GLY A 85 2.47 -8.88 -25.26
N LEU A 86 1.60 -8.12 -24.60
CA LEU A 86 0.20 -7.90 -24.99
C LEU A 86 0.01 -6.48 -25.51
N GLN A 87 -0.93 -6.28 -26.43
CA GLN A 87 -1.32 -4.93 -26.82
C GLN A 87 -2.03 -4.21 -25.66
N GLN A 88 -1.87 -2.89 -25.57
CA GLN A 88 -2.47 -2.06 -24.51
C GLN A 88 -3.97 -2.28 -24.36
N TYR A 89 -4.71 -2.40 -25.48
CA TYR A 89 -6.16 -2.66 -25.43
C TYR A 89 -6.50 -4.04 -24.84
N GLN A 90 -5.62 -5.04 -24.98
CA GLN A 90 -5.79 -6.37 -24.39
C GLN A 90 -5.58 -6.32 -22.88
N ILE A 91 -4.58 -5.56 -22.43
CA ILE A 91 -4.33 -5.27 -21.01
C ILE A 91 -5.55 -4.57 -20.40
N SER A 92 -6.02 -3.49 -21.03
CA SER A 92 -7.23 -2.76 -20.60
C SER A 92 -8.44 -3.68 -20.46
N ARG A 93 -8.68 -4.53 -21.47
CA ARG A 93 -9.79 -5.50 -21.44
C ARG A 93 -9.62 -6.55 -20.35
N LYS A 94 -8.40 -7.02 -20.09
CA LYS A 94 -8.12 -7.99 -19.02
C LYS A 94 -8.37 -7.38 -17.65
N ILE A 95 -7.87 -6.18 -17.39
CA ILE A 95 -8.12 -5.44 -16.14
C ILE A 95 -9.63 -5.24 -15.94
N LYS A 96 -10.34 -4.67 -16.92
CA LYS A 96 -11.79 -4.46 -16.83
C LYS A 96 -12.57 -5.75 -16.62
N ARG A 97 -12.14 -6.87 -17.23
CA ARG A 97 -12.80 -8.17 -17.04
C ARG A 97 -12.54 -8.72 -15.64
N SER A 98 -11.34 -8.54 -15.10
CA SER A 98 -11.03 -8.89 -13.71
C SER A 98 -11.87 -8.07 -12.74
N GLU A 99 -11.89 -6.73 -12.89
CA GLU A 99 -12.73 -5.82 -12.09
C GLU A 99 -14.20 -6.21 -12.14
N LYS A 100 -14.72 -6.51 -13.33
CA LYS A 100 -16.11 -6.96 -13.49
C LYS A 100 -16.40 -8.23 -12.68
N LYS A 101 -15.49 -9.20 -12.65
CA LYS A 101 -15.67 -10.43 -11.85
C LYS A 101 -15.68 -10.15 -10.35
N LEU A 102 -14.77 -9.30 -9.88
CA LEU A 102 -14.72 -8.88 -8.48
C LEU A 102 -16.02 -8.16 -8.09
N LEU A 103 -16.48 -7.25 -8.95
CA LEU A 103 -17.73 -6.50 -8.75
C LEU A 103 -18.97 -7.41 -8.81
N GLU A 104 -19.00 -8.41 -9.68
CA GLU A 104 -20.08 -9.42 -9.71
C GLU A 104 -20.12 -10.25 -8.43
N ALA A 105 -18.97 -10.62 -7.86
CA ALA A 105 -18.90 -11.32 -6.58
C ALA A 105 -19.40 -10.43 -5.43
N LEU A 106 -18.95 -9.17 -5.40
CA LEU A 106 -19.41 -8.19 -4.43
C LEU A 106 -20.92 -7.96 -4.53
N GLY A 107 -21.45 -7.72 -5.72
CA GLY A 107 -22.88 -7.51 -5.94
C GLY A 107 -23.74 -8.69 -5.51
N LYS A 108 -23.31 -9.93 -5.78
CA LYS A 108 -23.98 -11.14 -5.29
C LYS A 108 -23.99 -11.23 -3.77
N TRP A 109 -22.88 -10.87 -3.13
CA TRP A 109 -22.79 -10.88 -1.67
C TRP A 109 -23.67 -9.78 -1.05
N SER A 110 -23.63 -8.55 -1.58
CA SER A 110 -24.46 -7.45 -1.11
C SER A 110 -25.95 -7.77 -1.24
N GLN A 111 -26.36 -8.39 -2.34
CA GLN A 111 -27.75 -8.82 -2.52
C GLN A 111 -28.15 -9.89 -1.49
N ALA A 112 -27.25 -10.82 -1.17
CA ALA A 112 -27.54 -11.93 -0.26
C ALA A 112 -27.50 -11.55 1.24
N ASN A 113 -26.68 -10.56 1.62
CA ASN A 113 -26.43 -10.24 3.04
C ASN A 113 -26.98 -8.88 3.46
N LEU A 114 -27.13 -7.93 2.53
CA LEU A 114 -27.57 -6.56 2.81
C LEU A 114 -28.93 -6.24 2.15
N GLU A 115 -29.53 -7.20 1.44
CA GLU A 115 -30.77 -7.03 0.65
C GLU A 115 -30.72 -5.86 -0.36
N ILE A 116 -29.51 -5.39 -0.70
CA ILE A 116 -29.30 -4.30 -1.64
C ILE A 116 -29.61 -4.80 -3.05
N THR A 117 -30.58 -4.18 -3.70
CA THR A 117 -30.88 -4.44 -5.12
C THR A 117 -29.91 -3.63 -5.99
N PRO A 118 -29.10 -4.26 -6.85
CA PRO A 118 -28.16 -3.54 -7.69
C PRO A 118 -28.88 -2.59 -8.65
N ASN A 119 -28.54 -1.31 -8.61
CA ASN A 119 -28.89 -0.33 -9.64
C ASN A 119 -27.60 0.28 -10.22
N GLU A 120 -27.69 1.05 -11.31
CA GLU A 120 -26.49 1.60 -11.98
C GLU A 120 -25.64 2.50 -11.07
N GLU A 121 -26.27 3.23 -10.15
CA GLU A 121 -25.61 4.12 -9.19
C GLU A 121 -24.81 3.32 -8.15
N ILE A 122 -25.46 2.33 -7.53
CA ILE A 122 -24.85 1.41 -6.55
C ILE A 122 -23.69 0.64 -7.18
N ILE A 123 -23.84 0.15 -8.42
CA ILE A 123 -22.76 -0.56 -9.12
C ILE A 123 -21.55 0.36 -9.34
N LYS A 124 -21.79 1.64 -9.64
CA LYS A 124 -20.72 2.62 -9.84
C LYS A 124 -20.01 2.94 -8.54
N GLU A 125 -20.75 3.13 -7.45
CA GLU A 125 -20.21 3.35 -6.11
C GLU A 125 -19.39 2.15 -5.64
N GLN A 126 -19.92 0.93 -5.77
CA GLN A 126 -19.21 -0.30 -5.42
C GLN A 126 -17.92 -0.49 -6.24
N ASN A 127 -17.94 -0.14 -7.52
CA ASN A 127 -16.74 -0.19 -8.36
C ASN A 127 -15.70 0.85 -7.93
N GLN A 128 -16.12 2.03 -7.46
CA GLN A 128 -15.21 3.03 -6.92
C GLN A 128 -14.61 2.57 -5.60
N ALA A 129 -15.44 2.09 -4.67
CA ALA A 129 -15.01 1.54 -3.39
C ALA A 129 -14.04 0.36 -3.57
N LEU A 130 -14.30 -0.53 -4.53
CA LEU A 130 -13.39 -1.61 -4.89
C LEU A 130 -12.01 -1.07 -5.28
N LYS A 131 -11.94 -0.02 -6.10
CA LYS A 131 -10.66 0.55 -6.54
C LYS A 131 -9.91 1.24 -5.40
N GLU A 132 -10.66 1.97 -4.57
CA GLU A 132 -10.14 2.62 -3.36
C GLU A 132 -9.63 1.61 -2.35
N TYR A 133 -10.16 0.39 -2.34
CA TYR A 133 -9.65 -0.72 -1.54
C TYR A 133 -8.43 -1.42 -2.15
N LEU A 134 -8.51 -1.83 -3.43
CA LEU A 134 -7.45 -2.62 -4.08
C LEU A 134 -6.13 -1.85 -4.19
N LYS A 135 -6.19 -0.53 -4.38
CA LYS A 135 -5.00 0.32 -4.51
C LYS A 135 -4.10 0.27 -3.26
N PRO A 136 -4.54 0.71 -2.08
CA PRO A 136 -3.72 0.65 -0.87
C PRO A 136 -3.38 -0.79 -0.48
N TYR A 137 -4.30 -1.75 -0.67
CA TYR A 137 -4.04 -3.15 -0.36
C TYR A 137 -2.84 -3.72 -1.12
N PHE A 138 -2.82 -3.57 -2.45
CA PHE A 138 -1.69 -4.08 -3.24
C PHE A 138 -0.44 -3.23 -3.09
N LYS A 139 -0.58 -1.92 -2.83
CA LYS A 139 0.55 -1.04 -2.53
C LYS A 139 1.29 -1.54 -1.30
N GLN A 140 0.56 -1.82 -0.22
CA GLN A 140 1.09 -2.31 1.06
C GLN A 140 1.90 -3.60 0.90
N HIS A 141 1.53 -4.50 -0.01
CA HIS A 141 2.32 -5.73 -0.26
C HIS A 141 3.73 -5.45 -0.79
N PHE A 142 3.89 -4.45 -1.66
CA PHE A 142 5.21 -4.07 -2.16
C PHE A 142 5.99 -3.28 -1.10
N GLU A 143 5.31 -2.42 -0.35
CA GLU A 143 5.89 -1.65 0.76
C GLU A 143 6.40 -2.58 1.87
N ALA A 144 5.65 -3.60 2.25
CA ALA A 144 6.06 -4.59 3.25
C ALA A 144 7.33 -5.34 2.83
N ALA A 145 7.46 -5.68 1.54
CA ALA A 145 8.69 -6.27 1.02
C ALA A 145 9.89 -5.31 1.13
N LEU A 146 9.69 -4.03 0.80
CA LEU A 146 10.71 -2.99 0.95
C LEU A 146 11.08 -2.74 2.41
N GLU A 147 10.10 -2.74 3.30
CA GLU A 147 10.28 -2.54 4.74
C GLU A 147 11.12 -3.67 5.33
N GLN A 148 10.76 -4.92 5.02
CA GLN A 148 11.55 -6.08 5.40
C GLN A 148 13.00 -5.91 4.92
N LYS A 149 13.20 -5.51 3.67
CA LYS A 149 14.54 -5.33 3.11
C LYS A 149 15.32 -4.19 3.77
N LEU A 150 14.65 -3.08 4.06
CA LEU A 150 15.26 -1.93 4.70
C LEU A 150 15.73 -2.29 6.12
N GLY A 151 14.95 -3.10 6.85
CA GLY A 151 15.30 -3.59 8.19
C GLY A 151 16.53 -4.52 8.24
N GLU A 152 16.90 -5.17 7.13
CA GLU A 152 18.07 -6.06 7.07
C GLU A 152 19.39 -5.27 7.09
N ASN A 153 20.06 -5.20 8.25
CA ASN A 153 21.44 -4.72 8.40
C ASN A 153 21.71 -3.26 7.92
N ASN A 154 20.73 -2.36 8.05
CA ASN A 154 20.88 -0.96 7.62
C ASN A 154 20.71 0.07 8.75
N GLN A 155 20.99 -0.26 10.02
CA GLN A 155 20.76 0.66 11.15
C GLN A 155 21.38 2.06 10.95
N GLU A 156 22.63 2.14 10.50
CA GLU A 156 23.29 3.44 10.21
C GLU A 156 22.59 4.21 9.09
N LYS A 157 22.13 3.50 8.04
CA LYS A 157 21.44 4.12 6.90
C LYS A 157 20.01 4.52 7.27
N ILE A 158 19.32 3.75 8.10
CA ILE A 158 18.00 4.10 8.66
C ILE A 158 18.10 5.42 9.44
N LEU A 159 19.15 5.61 10.22
CA LEU A 159 19.39 6.87 10.92
C LEU A 159 19.58 8.05 9.95
N ILE A 160 20.35 7.85 8.87
CA ILE A 160 20.50 8.86 7.81
C ILE A 160 19.14 9.23 7.20
N LEU A 161 18.34 8.24 6.82
CA LEU A 161 17.02 8.45 6.22
C LEU A 161 16.06 9.15 7.19
N ARG A 162 16.09 8.77 8.48
CA ARG A 162 15.29 9.41 9.52
C ARG A 162 15.62 10.89 9.68
N LEU A 163 16.90 11.22 9.81
CA LEU A 163 17.35 12.61 9.97
C LEU A 163 17.03 13.43 8.71
N TYR A 164 17.23 12.85 7.52
CA TYR A 164 17.06 13.56 6.26
C TYR A 164 15.59 13.68 5.82
N TYR A 165 14.85 12.58 5.74
CA TYR A 165 13.46 12.56 5.28
C TYR A 165 12.45 12.79 6.41
N GLY A 166 12.66 12.16 7.57
CA GLY A 166 11.73 12.23 8.72
C GLY A 166 11.76 13.60 9.41
N GLU A 167 12.93 13.99 9.89
CA GLU A 167 13.14 15.31 10.55
C GLU A 167 13.29 16.46 9.54
N LYS A 168 13.37 16.16 8.24
CA LYS A 168 13.54 17.14 7.15
C LYS A 168 14.76 18.05 7.35
N LEU A 169 15.83 17.51 7.95
CA LEU A 169 17.07 18.26 8.15
C LEU A 169 17.81 18.46 6.82
N LYS A 170 18.55 19.56 6.72
CA LYS A 170 19.45 19.79 5.59
C LYS A 170 20.63 18.82 5.63
N LEU A 171 21.16 18.47 4.45
CA LEU A 171 22.27 17.52 4.31
C LEU A 171 23.49 17.90 5.17
N GLU A 172 23.77 19.20 5.28
CA GLU A 172 24.88 19.73 6.08
C GLU A 172 24.67 19.45 7.57
N THR A 173 23.44 19.65 8.06
CA THR A 173 23.08 19.40 9.46
C THR A 173 23.11 17.91 9.80
N VAL A 174 22.68 17.04 8.87
CA VAL A 174 22.79 15.58 9.03
C VAL A 174 24.26 15.16 9.07
N ALA A 175 25.06 15.68 8.14
CA ALA A 175 26.50 15.43 8.06
C ALA A 175 27.24 15.85 9.34
N GLU A 176 26.95 17.03 9.88
CA GLU A 176 27.48 17.51 11.16
C GLU A 176 27.10 16.60 12.33
N LYS A 177 25.82 16.22 12.44
CA LYS A 177 25.32 15.31 13.50
C LYS A 177 26.01 13.95 13.47
N LEU A 178 26.22 13.41 12.28
CA LEU A 178 26.82 12.09 12.07
C LEU A 178 28.34 12.13 11.95
N LYS A 179 28.97 13.32 11.98
CA LYS A 179 30.42 13.52 11.83
C LYS A 179 30.98 12.92 10.54
N VAL A 180 30.22 13.00 9.45
CA VAL A 180 30.60 12.55 8.10
C VAL A 180 30.43 13.69 7.09
N SER A 181 30.86 13.50 5.84
CA SER A 181 30.68 14.52 4.81
C SER A 181 29.26 14.49 4.23
N SER A 182 28.75 15.64 3.76
CA SER A 182 27.45 15.72 3.07
C SER A 182 27.43 14.90 1.77
N GLN A 183 28.59 14.78 1.10
CA GLN A 183 28.77 13.90 -0.06
C GLN A 183 28.56 12.43 0.32
N THR A 184 29.13 11.99 1.45
CA THR A 184 28.92 10.64 1.98
C THR A 184 27.45 10.38 2.27
N ILE A 185 26.75 11.32 2.94
CA ILE A 185 25.30 11.20 3.19
C ILE A 185 24.51 11.03 1.88
N THR A 186 24.84 11.83 0.87
CA THR A 186 24.16 11.77 -0.42
C THR A 186 24.39 10.44 -1.11
N GLN A 187 25.63 9.93 -1.07
CA GLN A 187 25.99 8.62 -1.62
C GLN A 187 25.28 7.48 -0.89
N GLU A 188 25.22 7.51 0.44
CA GLU A 188 24.52 6.47 1.22
C GLU A 188 23.02 6.44 0.91
N ILE A 189 22.37 7.60 0.82
CA ILE A 189 20.94 7.67 0.43
C ILE A 189 20.74 7.08 -0.97
N GLU A 190 21.60 7.43 -1.92
CA GLU A 190 21.53 6.91 -3.29
C GLU A 190 21.76 5.39 -3.35
N ILE A 191 22.72 4.88 -2.58
CA ILE A 191 22.98 3.44 -2.46
C ILE A 191 21.76 2.72 -1.89
N VAL A 192 21.11 3.27 -0.85
CA VAL A 192 19.87 2.68 -0.31
C VAL A 192 18.80 2.60 -1.37
N LYS A 193 18.54 3.70 -2.08
CA LYS A 193 17.52 3.75 -3.14
C LYS A 193 17.77 2.69 -4.21
N GLN A 194 18.99 2.65 -4.75
CA GLN A 194 19.37 1.69 -5.78
C GLN A 194 19.24 0.24 -5.29
N ASN A 195 19.64 -0.05 -4.05
CA ASN A 195 19.49 -1.38 -3.48
C ASN A 195 18.02 -1.79 -3.32
N LEU A 196 17.15 -0.88 -2.89
CA LEU A 196 15.71 -1.13 -2.76
C LEU A 196 15.04 -1.30 -4.13
N GLU A 197 15.43 -0.51 -5.12
CA GLU A 197 14.94 -0.63 -6.50
C GLU A 197 15.32 -1.98 -7.12
N ILE A 198 16.59 -2.39 -6.99
CA ILE A 198 17.08 -3.69 -7.46
C ILE A 198 16.34 -4.81 -6.74
N PHE A 199 16.26 -4.73 -5.41
CA PHE A 199 15.56 -5.73 -4.61
C PHE A 199 14.10 -5.87 -5.03
N LEU A 200 13.36 -4.78 -5.23
CA LEU A 200 11.96 -4.85 -5.61
C LEU A 200 11.78 -5.47 -7.00
N GLN A 201 12.68 -5.18 -7.94
CA GLN A 201 12.67 -5.83 -9.25
C GLN A 201 12.91 -7.34 -9.15
N GLU A 202 13.88 -7.76 -8.34
CA GLU A 202 14.18 -9.17 -8.10
C GLU A 202 13.03 -9.88 -7.38
N TRP A 203 12.43 -9.22 -6.38
CA TRP A 203 11.28 -9.74 -5.65
C TRP A 203 10.08 -9.94 -6.57
N ILE A 204 9.77 -8.98 -7.45
CA ILE A 204 8.70 -9.11 -8.46
C ILE A 204 9.02 -10.26 -9.41
N LYS A 205 10.28 -10.39 -9.85
CA LYS A 205 10.70 -11.50 -10.71
C LYS A 205 10.52 -12.85 -10.03
N GLU A 206 10.89 -12.98 -8.76
CA GLU A 206 10.78 -14.22 -8.01
C GLU A 206 9.32 -14.57 -7.68
N LYS A 207 8.56 -13.62 -7.12
CA LYS A 207 7.19 -13.86 -6.64
C LYS A 207 6.16 -13.89 -7.76
N MET A 208 6.39 -13.12 -8.82
CA MET A 208 5.43 -12.95 -9.89
C MET A 208 5.91 -13.51 -11.22
N ASP A 209 7.12 -14.08 -11.33
CA ASP A 209 7.66 -14.58 -12.61
C ASP A 209 7.51 -13.53 -13.73
N ILE A 210 7.89 -12.29 -13.41
CA ILE A 210 7.80 -11.11 -14.28
C ILE A 210 9.17 -10.44 -14.35
N SER A 211 9.70 -10.30 -15.56
CA SER A 211 10.93 -9.55 -15.78
C SER A 211 10.62 -8.09 -16.08
N LEU A 212 11.00 -7.19 -15.17
CA LEU A 212 10.95 -5.74 -15.37
C LEU A 212 12.23 -5.21 -16.06
N SER A 213 12.83 -6.01 -16.96
CA SER A 213 14.22 -5.93 -17.47
C SER A 213 14.66 -4.63 -18.14
N ASN A 214 13.80 -3.62 -18.24
CA ASN A 214 14.24 -2.31 -18.66
C ASN A 214 14.82 -1.61 -17.44
N SER A 215 16.12 -1.29 -17.50
CA SER A 215 16.96 -0.63 -16.49
C SER A 215 16.49 0.77 -16.05
N ARG A 216 15.24 1.12 -16.34
CA ARG A 216 14.51 2.34 -16.03
C ARG A 216 13.02 2.03 -15.99
N ASN A 217 12.58 1.04 -15.23
CA ASN A 217 11.18 1.03 -14.86
C ASN A 217 10.97 2.23 -13.94
N LYS A 218 10.71 3.40 -14.56
CA LYS A 218 10.61 4.70 -13.88
C LYS A 218 9.60 4.61 -12.75
N ARG A 219 8.59 3.77 -12.89
CA ARG A 219 7.61 3.57 -11.85
C ARG A 219 8.18 2.90 -10.60
N ILE A 220 9.08 1.92 -10.71
CA ILE A 220 9.78 1.35 -9.55
C ILE A 220 10.63 2.41 -8.84
N VAL A 221 11.38 3.19 -9.60
CA VAL A 221 12.21 4.29 -9.06
C VAL A 221 11.33 5.30 -8.31
N SER A 222 10.27 5.78 -8.95
CA SER A 222 9.32 6.72 -8.34
C SER A 222 8.64 6.10 -7.12
N PHE A 223 8.25 4.82 -7.17
CA PHE A 223 7.60 4.14 -6.07
C PHE A 223 8.50 4.06 -4.82
N VAL A 224 9.76 3.66 -4.98
CA VAL A 224 10.73 3.60 -3.86
C VAL A 224 10.99 5.01 -3.31
N GLU A 225 11.10 6.01 -4.19
CA GLU A 225 11.32 7.39 -3.77
C GLU A 225 10.12 8.00 -3.02
N GLU A 226 8.90 7.77 -3.51
CA GLU A 226 7.64 8.15 -2.86
C GLU A 226 7.54 7.46 -1.50
N TRP A 227 7.74 6.14 -1.45
CA TRP A 227 7.70 5.36 -0.21
C TRP A 227 8.68 5.85 0.86
N LEU A 228 9.94 6.13 0.48
CA LEU A 228 10.93 6.67 1.41
C LEU A 228 10.56 8.07 1.91
N LYS A 229 9.93 8.92 1.10
CA LYS A 229 9.64 10.31 1.47
C LYS A 229 8.33 10.48 2.24
N GLU A 230 7.31 9.73 1.85
CA GLU A 230 5.93 9.97 2.24
C GLU A 230 5.47 8.99 3.33
N GLU A 231 5.82 7.71 3.20
CA GLU A 231 5.39 6.67 4.15
C GLU A 231 6.31 6.54 5.38
N ALA A 232 7.46 7.23 5.35
CA ALA A 232 8.42 7.32 6.45
C ALA A 232 8.77 5.96 7.12
N PRO A 233 9.12 4.91 6.36
CA PRO A 233 9.29 3.55 6.89
C PRO A 233 10.38 3.43 7.95
N TYR A 234 11.36 4.35 7.95
CA TYR A 234 12.42 4.45 8.95
C TYR A 234 11.94 4.88 10.35
N ALA A 235 10.68 5.28 10.52
CA ALA A 235 10.12 5.67 11.82
C ALA A 235 9.93 4.46 12.76
N ILE A 236 9.85 3.25 12.20
CA ILE A 236 9.46 2.02 12.94
C ILE A 236 10.63 1.47 13.79
N TRP A 237 11.88 1.71 13.40
CA TRP A 237 13.07 1.19 14.09
C TRP A 237 13.66 2.21 15.08
N ASN A 238 13.36 2.08 16.38
CA ASN A 238 13.93 2.90 17.45
C ASN A 238 15.13 2.24 18.14
#